data_AF-A0A9E3VAG7-F1
#
_entry.id   AF-A0A9E3VAG7-F1
#
_cell.length_a   1.000
_cell.length_b   1.000
_cell.length_c   1.000
_cell.angle_alpha   90.00
_cell.angle_beta   90.00
_cell.angle_gamma   90.00
#
_symmetry.space_group_name_H-M   'P 1'
#
loop_
_entity.id
_entity.type
_entity.pdbx_description
1 polymer ?
#
loop_
_entity_poly.entity_id
_entity_poly.type
_entity_poly.pdbx_seq_one_letter_code
_entity_poly.pdbx_strand_id
1 'polypeptide(L)'
;MRWFAALPLVLTGCQCVATDGLTFGCEADGGCPAGRRCDAPSQLCLPADAGQAADGGPEVDAGVDAGADAGGVDAGKDAGVDAGADAGLDAGPMPSGETCDEPFPLDLAHGEAVVTGTLVGAKDDVLAACAPSQAPDLVYAFDGGGVFTASVDRLPDSGIHPQLMVRSTCAGTSAELCVQCSCDVGGRVLLAPGRWFVVVDSRSGLTGPYALHAALVPAVSGESCDFAASLALLDGGFSGTISLAGTIDERQRPPSCSPGDAGHDLVVKFVTPRAGNLGVTASAPFTHALALTRGTACATATEVLAACDAADAGPAAVAVTAAPAGTYWLWLSSPEPAQQGALSVTITLD
;
A
#
# COMPACT_ATOMS: atom_id res chain seq x y z
N MET A 1 -43.60 -17.65 -26.53
CA MET A 1 -43.02 -17.67 -25.16
C MET A 1 -41.95 -18.74 -25.10
N ARG A 2 -40.67 -18.34 -25.18
CA ARG A 2 -39.51 -19.24 -24.99
C ARG A 2 -38.71 -18.65 -23.82
N TRP A 3 -38.60 -19.43 -22.75
CA TRP A 3 -37.81 -19.11 -21.58
C TRP A 3 -36.33 -19.35 -21.90
N PHE A 4 -35.49 -18.32 -21.74
CA PHE A 4 -34.04 -18.48 -21.69
C PHE A 4 -33.64 -18.67 -20.23
N ALA A 5 -33.11 -19.85 -19.91
CA ALA A 5 -32.46 -20.12 -18.64
C ALA A 5 -31.08 -19.45 -18.65
N ALA A 6 -30.85 -18.53 -17.72
CA ALA A 6 -29.54 -17.95 -17.47
C ALA A 6 -28.67 -18.99 -16.74
N LEU A 7 -27.55 -19.37 -17.35
CA LEU A 7 -26.49 -20.13 -16.69
C LEU A 7 -25.69 -19.18 -15.80
N PRO A 8 -25.44 -19.49 -14.52
CA PRO A 8 -24.54 -18.71 -13.69
C PRO A 8 -23.09 -18.93 -14.16
N LEU A 9 -22.44 -17.85 -14.56
CA LEU A 9 -21.00 -17.81 -14.83
C LEU A 9 -20.28 -17.75 -13.47
N VAL A 10 -19.75 -18.87 -13.02
CA VAL A 10 -18.91 -18.94 -11.81
C VAL A 10 -17.53 -18.43 -12.18
N LEU A 11 -17.20 -17.20 -11.79
CA LEU A 11 -15.84 -16.68 -11.81
C LEU A 11 -15.09 -17.31 -10.63
N THR A 12 -14.19 -18.26 -10.92
CA THR A 12 -13.24 -18.80 -9.94
C THR A 12 -12.17 -17.76 -9.65
N GLY A 13 -12.44 -16.86 -8.71
CA GLY A 13 -11.43 -15.99 -8.13
C GLY A 13 -10.46 -16.80 -7.26
N CYS A 14 -9.16 -16.61 -7.45
CA CYS A 14 -8.13 -17.14 -6.56
C CYS A 14 -8.28 -16.47 -5.18
N GLN A 15 -8.80 -17.19 -4.19
CA GLN A 15 -8.76 -16.74 -2.80
C GLN A 15 -7.37 -17.03 -2.23
N CYS A 16 -6.61 -15.98 -1.93
CA CYS A 16 -5.38 -16.11 -1.16
C CYS A 16 -5.75 -16.20 0.33
N VAL A 17 -5.41 -17.33 0.96
CA VAL A 17 -5.49 -17.52 2.41
C VAL A 17 -4.14 -17.10 3.00
N ALA A 18 -4.14 -16.07 3.86
CA ALA A 18 -2.98 -15.75 4.69
C ALA A 18 -2.78 -16.88 5.71
N THR A 19 -1.58 -17.44 5.77
CA THR A 19 -1.18 -18.37 6.83
C THR A 19 -0.07 -17.72 7.63
N ASP A 20 -0.35 -17.44 8.90
CA ASP A 20 0.65 -17.05 9.88
C ASP A 20 1.45 -18.30 10.26
N GLY A 21 2.66 -18.47 9.72
CA GLY A 21 3.44 -19.68 10.00
C GLY A 21 4.85 -19.70 9.46
N LEU A 22 5.80 -19.10 10.20
CA LEU A 22 7.24 -19.26 9.95
C LEU A 22 8.00 -19.60 11.24
N THR A 23 7.54 -20.62 11.97
CA THR A 23 8.37 -21.24 13.01
C THR A 23 8.37 -22.75 12.82
N PHE A 24 9.52 -23.31 12.46
CA PHE A 24 9.73 -24.75 12.34
C PHE A 24 10.36 -25.25 13.65
N GLY A 25 9.64 -26.11 14.37
CA GLY A 25 10.18 -26.80 15.54
C GLY A 25 11.11 -27.94 15.12
N CYS A 26 12.03 -28.33 16.01
CA CYS A 26 12.86 -29.51 15.79
C CYS A 26 12.01 -30.79 15.81
N GLU A 27 12.33 -31.74 14.94
CA GLU A 27 11.76 -33.09 15.03
C GLU A 27 12.32 -33.84 16.25
N ALA A 28 11.63 -34.90 16.68
CA ALA A 28 11.99 -35.63 17.90
C ALA A 28 13.38 -36.31 17.86
N ASP A 29 13.96 -36.44 16.66
CA ASP A 29 15.31 -36.93 16.39
C ASP A 29 16.35 -35.79 16.23
N GLY A 30 15.94 -34.54 16.42
CA GLY A 30 16.77 -33.35 16.23
C GLY A 30 16.88 -32.90 14.76
N GLY A 31 16.08 -33.49 13.85
CA GLY A 31 16.04 -33.13 12.44
C GLY A 31 15.46 -31.74 12.19
N CYS A 32 16.04 -31.05 11.21
CA CYS A 32 15.53 -29.79 10.64
C CYS A 32 15.59 -29.87 9.10
N PRO A 33 14.76 -29.08 8.39
CA PRO A 33 14.88 -28.93 6.94
C PRO A 33 16.29 -28.48 6.52
N ALA A 34 16.68 -28.82 5.28
CA ALA A 34 18.01 -28.51 4.75
C ALA A 34 18.37 -27.02 4.89
N GLY A 35 19.62 -26.75 5.29
CA GLY A 35 20.12 -25.39 5.56
C GLY A 35 19.82 -24.85 6.96
N ARG A 36 19.23 -25.66 7.85
CA ARG A 36 18.94 -25.28 9.23
C ARG A 36 19.50 -26.29 10.23
N ARG A 37 19.75 -25.83 11.46
CA ARG A 37 20.18 -26.64 12.59
C ARG A 37 19.21 -26.47 13.74
N CYS A 38 18.92 -27.56 14.44
CA CYS A 38 18.13 -27.51 15.66
C CYS A 38 18.92 -26.82 16.77
N ASP A 39 18.37 -25.72 17.30
CA ASP A 39 18.88 -25.09 18.51
C ASP A 39 18.26 -25.79 19.73
N ALA A 40 19.04 -26.66 20.38
CA ALA A 40 18.55 -27.51 21.47
C ALA A 40 17.88 -26.75 22.64
N PRO A 41 18.35 -25.56 23.06
CA PRO A 41 17.69 -24.76 24.09
C PRO A 41 16.31 -24.23 23.69
N SER A 42 16.12 -23.79 22.44
CA SER A 42 14.85 -23.22 21.98
C SER A 42 13.92 -24.22 21.28
N GLN A 43 14.41 -25.40 20.90
CA GLN A 43 13.70 -26.40 20.09
C GLN A 43 13.22 -25.84 18.74
N LEU A 44 13.94 -24.85 18.19
CA LEU A 44 13.64 -24.21 16.91
C LEU A 44 14.73 -24.49 15.87
N CYS A 45 14.33 -24.61 14.61
CA CYS A 45 15.25 -24.74 13.48
C CYS A 45 15.77 -23.37 13.03
N LEU A 46 16.99 -23.03 13.45
CA LEU A 46 17.69 -21.79 13.07
C LEU A 46 18.54 -22.02 11.80
N PRO A 47 18.82 -20.98 10.99
CA PRO A 47 19.76 -21.09 9.86
C PRO A 47 21.10 -21.66 10.33
N ALA A 48 21.66 -22.61 9.59
CA ALA A 48 23.02 -23.06 9.85
C ALA A 48 23.97 -21.88 9.58
N ASP A 49 24.74 -21.44 10.57
CA ASP A 49 25.73 -20.40 10.40
C ASP A 49 26.84 -20.92 9.48
N ALA A 50 27.25 -20.11 8.51
CA ALA A 50 28.22 -20.50 7.49
C ALA A 50 29.68 -20.59 8.00
N GLY A 51 29.89 -20.69 9.32
CA GLY A 51 31.17 -20.32 9.93
C GLY A 51 31.75 -21.26 10.98
N GLN A 52 31.14 -22.40 11.30
CA GLN A 52 31.77 -23.36 12.21
C GLN A 52 31.89 -24.75 11.59
N ALA A 53 32.95 -24.93 10.80
CA ALA A 53 33.56 -26.24 10.70
C ALA A 53 34.38 -26.49 11.97
N ALA A 54 34.18 -27.66 12.55
CA ALA A 54 35.06 -28.21 13.56
C ALA A 54 36.32 -28.76 12.87
N ASP A 55 37.30 -27.91 12.59
CA ASP A 55 38.70 -28.30 12.51
C ASP A 55 39.42 -27.71 13.71
N GLY A 56 39.89 -28.59 14.60
CA GLY A 56 40.47 -28.24 15.90
C GLY A 56 41.85 -27.58 15.81
N GLY A 57 41.95 -26.41 15.17
CA GLY A 57 43.12 -25.55 15.14
C GLY A 57 42.78 -24.12 15.60
N PRO A 58 43.72 -23.39 16.23
CA PRO A 58 43.45 -22.03 16.68
C PRO A 58 43.44 -21.07 15.49
N GLU A 59 42.32 -20.35 15.35
CA GLU A 59 42.19 -19.01 14.77
C GLU A 59 42.93 -18.77 13.45
N VAL A 60 42.33 -19.16 12.33
CA VAL A 60 42.61 -18.54 11.03
C VAL A 60 41.27 -18.28 10.34
N ASP A 61 41.00 -17.00 10.06
CA ASP A 61 39.79 -16.56 9.35
C ASP A 61 39.82 -17.01 7.87
N ALA A 62 38.63 -17.12 7.29
CA ALA A 62 38.41 -17.51 5.89
C ALA A 62 38.91 -16.48 4.85
N GLY A 63 39.69 -15.47 5.26
CA GLY A 63 40.36 -14.54 4.35
C GLY A 63 41.71 -15.06 3.86
N VAL A 64 42.27 -16.08 4.52
CA VAL A 64 43.65 -16.54 4.28
C VAL A 64 43.73 -17.72 3.30
N ASP A 65 42.68 -18.54 3.19
CA ASP A 65 42.67 -19.79 2.43
C ASP A 65 42.37 -19.63 0.93
N ALA A 66 41.73 -18.54 0.50
CA ALA A 66 41.55 -18.26 -0.93
C ALA A 66 42.88 -18.08 -1.70
N GLY A 67 43.98 -17.74 -1.01
CA GLY A 67 45.29 -17.54 -1.61
C GLY A 67 46.18 -18.80 -1.68
N ALA A 68 45.82 -19.88 -1.00
CA ALA A 68 46.68 -21.07 -0.88
C ALA A 68 46.51 -22.06 -2.05
N ASP A 69 45.40 -21.99 -2.78
CA ASP A 69 45.02 -23.01 -3.76
C ASP A 69 45.42 -22.64 -5.21
N ALA A 70 45.88 -21.41 -5.43
CA ALA A 70 46.48 -20.98 -6.68
C ALA A 70 47.95 -21.42 -6.75
N GLY A 71 48.17 -22.69 -7.11
CA GLY A 71 49.49 -23.29 -7.26
C GLY A 71 50.38 -22.56 -8.28
N GLY A 72 51.14 -21.56 -7.81
CA GLY A 72 52.13 -20.81 -8.58
C GLY A 72 52.87 -19.82 -7.70
N VAL A 73 54.21 -19.83 -7.76
CA VAL A 73 55.14 -19.23 -6.78
C VAL A 73 55.15 -17.68 -6.75
N ASP A 74 54.33 -16.99 -7.55
CA ASP A 74 54.34 -15.52 -7.65
C ASP A 74 53.00 -14.83 -7.32
N ALA A 75 51.99 -15.53 -6.79
CA ALA A 75 50.69 -14.90 -6.46
C ALA A 75 50.58 -14.35 -5.01
N GLY A 76 51.59 -14.59 -4.17
CA GLY A 76 51.46 -14.50 -2.71
C GLY A 76 51.72 -13.14 -2.06
N LYS A 77 51.92 -12.05 -2.82
CA LYS A 77 52.24 -10.74 -2.20
C LYS A 77 51.40 -9.55 -2.70
N ASP A 78 50.66 -9.76 -3.77
CA ASP A 78 49.92 -8.75 -4.53
C ASP A 78 48.49 -9.23 -4.83
N ALA A 79 48.00 -10.24 -4.11
CA ALA A 79 46.58 -10.59 -4.04
C ALA A 79 45.93 -10.17 -2.71
N GLY A 80 46.74 -9.88 -1.68
CA GLY A 80 46.24 -9.62 -0.31
C GLY A 80 45.93 -8.16 -0.01
N VAL A 81 46.36 -7.20 -0.84
CA VAL A 81 46.15 -5.75 -0.60
C VAL A 81 45.19 -5.14 -1.65
N ASP A 82 45.09 -5.79 -2.80
CA ASP A 82 44.44 -5.41 -4.04
C ASP A 82 43.35 -6.43 -4.43
N ALA A 83 42.80 -7.13 -3.43
CA ALA A 83 41.46 -7.72 -3.52
C ALA A 83 40.50 -7.13 -2.47
N GLY A 84 41.03 -6.51 -1.40
CA GLY A 84 40.24 -6.01 -0.28
C GLY A 84 39.78 -4.55 -0.40
N ALA A 85 40.37 -3.76 -1.31
CA ALA A 85 40.11 -2.32 -1.42
C ALA A 85 39.54 -1.88 -2.78
N ASP A 86 39.78 -2.66 -3.83
CA ASP A 86 39.42 -2.43 -5.23
C ASP A 86 38.29 -3.35 -5.72
N ALA A 87 38.01 -4.46 -5.05
CA ALA A 87 36.78 -5.22 -5.25
C ALA A 87 35.51 -4.38 -5.00
N GLY A 88 35.61 -3.31 -4.20
CA GLY A 88 34.53 -2.33 -4.00
C GLY A 88 34.54 -1.14 -4.96
N LEU A 89 35.61 -0.95 -5.75
CA LEU A 89 35.79 0.24 -6.60
C LEU A 89 35.54 -0.05 -8.10
N ASP A 90 35.64 -1.30 -8.54
CA ASP A 90 35.43 -1.71 -9.94
C ASP A 90 34.06 -2.39 -10.18
N ALA A 91 33.24 -2.52 -9.15
CA ALA A 91 31.81 -2.71 -9.36
C ALA A 91 31.28 -1.39 -9.90
N GLY A 92 31.09 -1.30 -11.23
CA GLY A 92 30.51 -0.13 -11.88
C GLY A 92 29.24 0.37 -11.19
N PRO A 93 28.79 1.60 -11.49
CA PRO A 93 27.60 2.17 -10.87
C PRO A 93 26.46 1.16 -10.89
N MET A 94 25.79 0.97 -9.76
CA MET A 94 24.67 0.03 -9.68
C MET A 94 23.66 0.39 -10.78
N PRO A 95 23.08 -0.60 -11.47
CA PRO A 95 21.98 -0.31 -12.37
C PRO A 95 20.90 0.49 -11.62
N SER A 96 20.41 1.58 -12.23
CA SER A 96 19.26 2.29 -11.69
C SER A 96 18.09 1.32 -11.51
N GLY A 97 17.22 1.61 -10.55
CA GLY A 97 16.03 0.82 -10.23
C GLY A 97 16.27 -0.33 -9.27
N GLU A 98 17.52 -0.70 -9.01
CA GLU A 98 17.87 -1.76 -8.06
C GLU A 98 17.73 -1.33 -6.60
N THR A 99 17.81 -0.03 -6.32
CA THR A 99 17.80 0.48 -4.96
C THR A 99 16.84 1.63 -4.79
N CYS A 100 16.54 1.91 -3.52
CA CYS A 100 15.76 3.07 -3.11
C CYS A 100 16.40 4.43 -3.39
N ASP A 101 17.72 4.48 -3.55
CA ASP A 101 18.46 5.73 -3.76
C ASP A 101 18.37 6.19 -5.22
N GLU A 102 18.23 5.23 -6.15
CA GLU A 102 18.18 5.51 -7.60
C GLU A 102 17.02 4.77 -8.30
N PRO A 103 15.76 4.94 -7.87
CA PRO A 103 14.63 4.24 -8.45
C PRO A 103 14.38 4.65 -9.91
N PHE A 104 13.80 3.75 -10.70
CA PHE A 104 13.37 4.08 -12.06
C PHE A 104 12.24 5.12 -12.04
N PRO A 105 12.29 6.18 -12.88
CA PRO A 105 11.18 7.11 -12.98
C PRO A 105 9.98 6.44 -13.66
N LEU A 106 8.80 6.57 -13.06
CA LEU A 106 7.52 6.15 -13.61
C LEU A 106 6.73 7.40 -14.02
N ASP A 107 6.74 7.72 -15.32
CA ASP A 107 6.10 8.91 -15.86
C ASP A 107 4.59 8.72 -16.00
N LEU A 108 3.83 9.31 -15.07
CA LEU A 108 2.36 9.28 -15.05
C LEU A 108 1.74 10.62 -15.46
N ALA A 109 2.49 11.50 -16.16
CA ALA A 109 1.99 12.82 -16.57
C ALA A 109 0.76 12.74 -17.49
N HIS A 110 0.56 11.61 -18.16
CA HIS A 110 -0.59 11.33 -19.03
C HIS A 110 -1.64 10.42 -18.40
N GLY A 111 -1.56 10.20 -17.08
CA GLY A 111 -2.50 9.40 -16.30
C GLY A 111 -2.23 7.90 -16.31
N GLU A 112 -1.45 7.39 -17.26
CA GLU A 112 -1.06 5.99 -17.35
C GLU A 112 0.39 5.82 -17.85
N ALA A 113 1.01 4.70 -17.44
CA ALA A 113 2.31 4.25 -17.89
C ALA A 113 2.31 2.73 -18.05
N VAL A 114 3.03 2.24 -19.05
CA VAL A 114 3.35 0.83 -19.20
C VAL A 114 4.86 0.72 -19.36
N VAL A 115 5.50 0.00 -18.45
CA VAL A 115 6.95 -0.20 -18.43
C VAL A 115 7.24 -1.68 -18.46
N THR A 116 8.13 -2.11 -19.34
CA THR A 116 8.66 -3.47 -19.33
C THR A 116 9.95 -3.54 -18.54
N GLY A 117 10.09 -4.52 -17.66
CA GLY A 117 11.27 -4.74 -16.82
C GLY A 117 11.68 -6.21 -16.80
N THR A 118 12.75 -6.52 -16.08
CA THR A 118 13.19 -7.90 -15.81
C THR A 118 13.85 -7.97 -14.45
N LEU A 119 13.50 -8.98 -13.66
CA LEU A 119 14.15 -9.24 -12.36
C LEU A 119 15.48 -10.01 -12.51
N VAL A 120 15.92 -10.31 -13.74
CA VAL A 120 17.18 -11.03 -13.98
C VAL A 120 18.35 -10.14 -13.62
N GLY A 121 19.12 -10.57 -12.62
CA GLY A 121 20.28 -9.84 -12.11
C GLY A 121 19.93 -8.78 -11.08
N ALA A 122 18.64 -8.63 -10.75
CA ALA A 122 18.22 -7.73 -9.69
C ALA A 122 18.64 -8.28 -8.31
N LYS A 123 18.92 -7.38 -7.37
CA LYS A 123 19.23 -7.73 -5.99
C LYS A 123 17.96 -7.81 -5.15
N ASP A 124 18.06 -8.54 -4.05
CA ASP A 124 17.09 -8.51 -2.96
C ASP A 124 17.63 -7.56 -1.90
N ASP A 125 17.29 -6.28 -2.01
CA ASP A 125 17.75 -5.27 -1.06
C ASP A 125 16.64 -4.35 -0.55
N VAL A 126 15.43 -4.54 -1.05
CA VAL A 126 14.23 -3.94 -0.50
C VAL A 126 13.43 -4.94 0.32
N LEU A 127 13.36 -4.67 1.62
CA LEU A 127 12.45 -5.41 2.50
C LEU A 127 10.99 -5.11 2.14
N ALA A 128 10.31 -6.08 1.53
CA ALA A 128 8.88 -6.00 1.21
C ALA A 128 8.02 -6.58 2.34
N ALA A 129 7.04 -5.79 2.79
CA ALA A 129 6.12 -6.16 3.88
C ALA A 129 5.33 -7.44 3.59
N CYS A 130 5.12 -7.73 2.30
CA CYS A 130 4.38 -8.90 1.85
C CYS A 130 5.17 -9.88 0.99
N ALA A 131 6.49 -9.72 0.98
CA ALA A 131 7.42 -10.69 0.46
C ALA A 131 8.50 -10.94 1.52
N PRO A 132 8.29 -11.91 2.44
CA PRO A 132 9.30 -12.25 3.44
C PRO A 132 10.49 -13.03 2.83
N SER A 133 10.46 -13.29 1.51
CA SER A 133 11.47 -14.06 0.78
C SER A 133 12.57 -13.15 0.27
N GLN A 134 13.80 -13.67 0.27
CA GLN A 134 14.95 -13.04 -0.37
C GLN A 134 14.81 -13.07 -1.89
N ALA A 135 14.13 -12.09 -2.45
CA ALA A 135 13.71 -12.13 -3.83
C ALA A 135 14.16 -10.86 -4.57
N PRO A 136 14.64 -11.00 -5.81
CA PRO A 136 15.08 -9.86 -6.60
C PRO A 136 13.95 -8.84 -6.80
N ASP A 137 14.27 -7.57 -6.57
CA ASP A 137 13.30 -6.50 -6.56
C ASP A 137 13.74 -5.33 -7.46
N LEU A 138 12.75 -4.63 -8.02
CA LEU A 138 12.96 -3.40 -8.77
C LEU A 138 12.04 -2.31 -8.25
N VAL A 139 12.62 -1.12 -8.08
CA VAL A 139 11.96 0.06 -7.53
C VAL A 139 11.71 1.08 -8.62
N TYR A 140 10.45 1.49 -8.71
CA TYR A 140 10.00 2.62 -9.50
C TYR A 140 9.57 3.76 -8.57
N ALA A 141 9.68 5.00 -9.02
CA ALA A 141 9.22 6.17 -8.29
C ALA A 141 8.43 7.13 -9.18
N PHE A 142 7.41 7.75 -8.59
CA PHE A 142 6.66 8.84 -9.21
C PHE A 142 6.27 9.88 -8.16
N ASP A 143 5.99 11.10 -8.60
CA ASP A 143 5.42 12.15 -7.78
C ASP A 143 3.94 12.34 -8.14
N GLY A 144 3.07 12.39 -7.14
CA GLY A 144 1.63 12.55 -7.38
C GLY A 144 0.77 12.23 -6.16
N GLY A 145 -0.54 12.28 -6.38
CA GLY A 145 -1.54 11.91 -5.40
C GLY A 145 -2.88 11.73 -6.10
N GLY A 146 -3.68 10.78 -5.63
CA GLY A 146 -4.90 10.36 -6.30
C GLY A 146 -5.16 8.88 -6.18
N VAL A 147 -6.09 8.40 -6.99
CA VAL A 147 -6.39 6.99 -7.11
C VAL A 147 -5.32 6.35 -7.99
N PHE A 148 -4.42 5.61 -7.37
CA PHE A 148 -3.40 4.84 -8.05
C PHE A 148 -3.90 3.42 -8.31
N THR A 149 -3.72 2.94 -9.53
CA THR A 149 -3.98 1.55 -9.91
C THR A 149 -2.71 1.01 -10.52
N ALA A 150 -2.29 -0.19 -10.13
CA ALA A 150 -1.17 -0.84 -10.78
C ALA A 150 -1.39 -2.35 -10.89
N SER A 151 -0.84 -2.93 -11.95
CA SER A 151 -0.77 -4.37 -12.15
C SER A 151 0.56 -4.77 -12.76
N VAL A 152 1.00 -6.00 -12.47
CA VAL A 152 2.20 -6.60 -13.05
C VAL A 152 1.77 -7.84 -13.81
N ASP A 153 1.97 -7.78 -15.11
CA ASP A 153 1.72 -8.89 -16.02
C ASP A 153 3.04 -9.63 -16.29
N ARG A 154 2.98 -10.96 -16.23
CA ARG A 154 4.13 -11.78 -16.61
C ARG A 154 4.25 -11.82 -18.13
N LEU A 155 5.45 -11.52 -18.63
CA LEU A 155 5.73 -11.68 -20.05
C LEU A 155 5.99 -13.16 -20.40
N PRO A 156 5.89 -13.55 -21.69
CA PRO A 156 6.24 -14.90 -22.11
C PRO A 156 7.64 -15.31 -21.62
N ASP A 157 7.79 -16.59 -21.29
CA ASP A 157 9.02 -17.19 -20.74
C ASP A 157 9.44 -16.68 -19.35
N SER A 158 8.60 -15.86 -18.70
CA SER A 158 8.83 -15.42 -17.32
C SER A 158 8.43 -16.49 -16.31
N GLY A 159 9.38 -16.88 -15.46
CA GLY A 159 9.14 -17.76 -14.32
C GLY A 159 8.65 -17.04 -13.07
N ILE A 160 8.51 -15.70 -13.10
CA ILE A 160 8.23 -14.94 -11.89
C ILE A 160 6.84 -15.25 -11.32
N HIS A 161 6.72 -15.15 -10.00
CA HIS A 161 5.47 -14.98 -9.29
C HIS A 161 5.42 -13.55 -8.78
N PRO A 162 4.83 -12.61 -9.54
CA PRO A 162 5.02 -11.19 -9.29
C PRO A 162 4.34 -10.79 -7.98
N GLN A 163 4.98 -9.87 -7.29
CA GLN A 163 4.46 -9.16 -6.13
C GLN A 163 4.56 -7.67 -6.40
N LEU A 164 3.56 -6.95 -5.91
CA LEU A 164 3.44 -5.52 -6.13
C LEU A 164 3.19 -4.83 -4.80
N MET A 165 4.03 -3.84 -4.49
CA MET A 165 3.92 -3.04 -3.29
C MET A 165 3.99 -1.54 -3.63
N VAL A 166 3.16 -0.72 -2.96
CA VAL A 166 3.19 0.74 -3.08
C VAL A 166 3.40 1.36 -1.71
N ARG A 167 4.30 2.34 -1.62
CA ARG A 167 4.73 2.94 -0.34
C ARG A 167 5.18 4.39 -0.49
N SER A 168 5.03 5.16 0.60
CA SER A 168 5.40 6.58 0.68
C SER A 168 6.88 6.81 1.01
N THR A 169 7.54 5.80 1.57
CA THR A 169 8.98 5.79 1.83
C THR A 169 9.57 4.52 1.24
N CYS A 170 10.73 4.63 0.63
CA CYS A 170 11.33 3.47 -0.03
C CYS A 170 11.94 2.49 0.96
N ALA A 171 12.64 2.95 2.00
CA ALA A 171 13.07 2.05 3.07
C ALA A 171 11.97 1.94 4.14
N GLY A 172 11.39 0.75 4.33
CA GLY A 172 10.40 0.53 5.38
C GLY A 172 9.47 -0.66 5.13
N THR A 173 8.76 -1.07 6.18
CA THR A 173 7.80 -2.19 6.15
C THR A 173 6.34 -1.75 6.00
N SER A 174 6.07 -0.46 5.90
CA SER A 174 4.70 0.05 5.68
C SER A 174 4.39 0.06 4.19
N ALA A 175 3.31 -0.59 3.79
CA ALA A 175 2.79 -0.59 2.44
C ALA A 175 1.36 -0.04 2.45
N GLU A 176 1.06 0.89 1.54
CA GLU A 176 -0.31 1.39 1.30
C GLU A 176 -1.08 0.42 0.39
N LEU A 177 -0.36 -0.25 -0.51
CA LEU A 177 -0.88 -1.36 -1.29
C LEU A 177 0.09 -2.52 -1.18
N CYS A 178 -0.45 -3.70 -0.92
CA CYS A 178 0.26 -4.94 -1.15
C CYS A 178 -0.65 -5.94 -1.86
N VAL A 179 -0.16 -6.47 -2.99
CA VAL A 179 -0.82 -7.55 -3.70
C VAL A 179 0.20 -8.65 -4.01
N GLN A 180 -0.18 -9.89 -3.71
CA GLN A 180 0.61 -11.08 -4.01
C GLN A 180 -0.28 -12.16 -4.64
N CYS A 181 0.21 -12.81 -5.68
CA CYS A 181 -0.44 -13.97 -6.29
C CYS A 181 0.60 -14.85 -7.02
N SER A 182 0.23 -16.07 -7.37
CA SER A 182 1.04 -16.94 -8.25
C SER A 182 0.90 -16.59 -9.74
N CYS A 183 0.06 -15.61 -10.07
CA CYS A 183 -0.19 -15.10 -11.42
C CYS A 183 -0.08 -13.57 -11.44
N ASP A 184 -0.56 -12.95 -12.52
CA ASP A 184 -0.63 -11.49 -12.63
C ASP A 184 -1.30 -10.90 -11.39
N VAL A 185 -0.71 -9.82 -10.88
CA VAL A 185 -1.17 -9.13 -9.67
C VAL A 185 -1.62 -7.75 -10.03
N GLY A 186 -2.63 -7.24 -9.32
CA GLY A 186 -3.04 -5.85 -9.47
C GLY A 186 -3.87 -5.36 -8.30
N GLY A 187 -3.79 -4.06 -8.07
CA GLY A 187 -4.50 -3.42 -6.97
C GLY A 187 -4.71 -1.94 -7.23
N ARG A 188 -5.50 -1.35 -6.35
CA ARG A 188 -5.90 0.05 -6.37
C ARG A 188 -5.76 0.60 -4.96
N VAL A 189 -5.30 1.83 -4.83
CA VAL A 189 -5.11 2.52 -3.55
C VAL A 189 -5.25 4.02 -3.73
N LEU A 190 -5.79 4.71 -2.72
CA LEU A 190 -5.81 6.16 -2.66
C LEU A 190 -4.53 6.69 -2.02
N LEU A 191 -3.79 7.52 -2.76
CA LEU A 191 -2.49 8.04 -2.36
C LEU A 191 -2.58 9.54 -2.08
N ALA A 192 -2.16 9.96 -0.89
CA ALA A 192 -1.94 11.38 -0.59
C ALA A 192 -0.92 12.01 -1.56
N PRO A 193 -0.93 13.34 -1.76
CA PRO A 193 0.09 14.01 -2.57
C PRO A 193 1.49 13.79 -1.98
N GLY A 194 2.42 13.27 -2.77
CA GLY A 194 3.78 13.02 -2.34
C GLY A 194 4.62 12.26 -3.37
N ARG A 195 5.80 11.83 -2.93
CA ARG A 195 6.63 10.91 -3.69
C ARG A 195 6.27 9.48 -3.28
N TRP A 196 6.04 8.63 -4.27
CA TRP A 196 5.62 7.25 -4.08
C TRP A 196 6.60 6.31 -4.76
N PHE A 197 6.73 5.11 -4.18
CA PHE A 197 7.57 4.05 -4.69
C PHE A 197 6.71 2.82 -4.96
N VAL A 198 6.93 2.23 -6.14
CA VAL A 198 6.33 0.96 -6.56
C VAL A 198 7.43 -0.07 -6.60
N VAL A 199 7.29 -1.16 -5.86
CA VAL A 199 8.24 -2.26 -5.85
C VAL A 199 7.62 -3.42 -6.59
N VAL A 200 8.33 -3.91 -7.60
CA VAL A 200 8.03 -5.16 -8.29
C VAL A 200 9.02 -6.21 -7.81
N ASP A 201 8.51 -7.31 -7.29
CA ASP A 201 9.28 -8.36 -6.63
C ASP A 201 8.77 -9.75 -7.09
N SER A 202 9.44 -10.85 -6.72
CA SER A 202 8.95 -12.21 -6.92
C SER A 202 9.09 -13.15 -5.71
N ARG A 203 7.96 -13.61 -5.19
CA ARG A 203 7.83 -14.47 -3.98
C ARG A 203 8.73 -15.72 -3.93
N SER A 204 9.13 -16.26 -5.07
CA SER A 204 9.88 -17.52 -5.16
C SER A 204 11.36 -17.35 -5.48
N GLY A 205 11.87 -16.12 -5.46
CA GLY A 205 13.22 -15.80 -5.95
C GLY A 205 13.40 -16.10 -7.45
N LEU A 206 12.29 -16.34 -8.16
CA LEU A 206 12.31 -16.58 -9.59
C LEU A 206 12.42 -15.24 -10.31
N THR A 207 13.27 -15.19 -11.32
CA THR A 207 13.51 -14.00 -12.11
C THR A 207 12.96 -14.15 -13.52
N GLY A 208 12.65 -13.03 -14.16
CA GLY A 208 12.17 -13.03 -15.53
C GLY A 208 11.58 -11.69 -15.94
N PRO A 209 11.19 -11.55 -17.22
CA PRO A 209 10.61 -10.34 -17.76
C PRO A 209 9.17 -10.11 -17.27
N TYR A 210 8.76 -8.84 -17.17
CA TYR A 210 7.40 -8.44 -16.80
C TYR A 210 7.00 -7.13 -17.47
N ALA A 211 5.70 -6.82 -17.44
CA ALA A 211 5.14 -5.52 -17.75
C ALA A 211 4.43 -4.95 -16.52
N LEU A 212 4.87 -3.78 -16.06
CA LEU A 212 4.20 -2.98 -15.04
C LEU A 212 3.25 -2.01 -15.74
N HIS A 213 1.96 -2.16 -15.46
CA HIS A 213 0.92 -1.23 -15.83
C HIS A 213 0.60 -0.37 -14.61
N ALA A 214 0.66 0.95 -14.77
CA ALA A 214 0.36 1.88 -13.70
C ALA A 214 -0.52 3.01 -14.22
N ALA A 215 -1.48 3.44 -13.42
CA ALA A 215 -2.34 4.56 -13.71
C ALA A 215 -2.56 5.40 -12.46
N LEU A 216 -2.59 6.71 -12.63
CA LEU A 216 -2.88 7.67 -11.57
C LEU A 216 -3.97 8.61 -12.06
N VAL A 217 -5.14 8.50 -11.44
CA VAL A 217 -6.25 9.43 -11.66
C VAL A 217 -6.27 10.40 -10.48
N PRO A 218 -6.36 11.73 -10.71
CA PRO A 218 -6.48 12.68 -9.61
C PRO A 218 -7.64 12.31 -8.68
N ALA A 219 -7.41 12.39 -7.37
CA ALA A 219 -8.48 12.18 -6.39
C ALA A 219 -9.61 13.19 -6.60
N VAL A 220 -10.84 12.74 -6.39
CA VAL A 220 -12.00 13.64 -6.35
C VAL A 220 -11.89 14.50 -5.10
N SER A 221 -12.16 15.80 -5.23
CA SER A 221 -12.20 16.69 -4.06
C SER A 221 -13.26 16.20 -3.06
N GLY A 222 -12.81 15.95 -1.84
CA GLY A 222 -13.59 15.39 -0.76
C GLY A 222 -13.49 13.87 -0.61
N GLU A 223 -12.82 13.15 -1.50
CA GLU A 223 -12.76 11.68 -1.46
C GLU A 223 -12.09 11.11 -0.20
N SER A 224 -11.26 11.90 0.48
CA SER A 224 -10.54 11.50 1.68
C SER A 224 -10.17 12.68 2.56
N CYS A 225 -9.68 12.38 3.76
CA CYS A 225 -9.12 13.39 4.64
C CYS A 225 -7.97 14.20 4.03
N ASP A 226 -7.14 13.57 3.20
CA ASP A 226 -6.00 14.23 2.54
C ASP A 226 -6.42 15.08 1.33
N PHE A 227 -7.55 14.74 0.73
CA PHE A 227 -8.15 15.46 -0.39
C PHE A 227 -9.47 16.15 -0.02
N ALA A 228 -9.68 16.50 1.25
CA ALA A 228 -10.97 16.99 1.72
C ALA A 228 -11.44 18.24 0.94
N ALA A 229 -12.73 18.23 0.56
CA ALA A 229 -13.33 19.37 -0.11
C ALA A 229 -13.40 20.53 0.88
N SER A 230 -13.09 21.76 0.44
CA SER A 230 -13.17 22.93 1.31
C SER A 230 -14.41 23.75 1.00
N LEU A 231 -15.12 24.15 2.05
CA LEU A 231 -16.33 24.94 1.97
C LEU A 231 -16.19 26.18 2.84
N ALA A 232 -16.42 27.34 2.23
CA ALA A 232 -16.46 28.61 2.95
C ALA A 232 -17.86 28.83 3.52
N LEU A 233 -17.98 28.89 4.85
CA LEU A 233 -19.22 29.23 5.51
C LEU A 233 -19.36 30.76 5.57
N LEU A 234 -20.42 31.30 4.96
CA LEU A 234 -20.75 32.74 5.06
C LEU A 234 -21.58 33.00 6.32
N ASP A 235 -21.80 34.27 6.68
CA ASP A 235 -22.56 34.64 7.89
C ASP A 235 -24.00 34.08 7.92
N GLY A 236 -24.56 33.75 6.75
CA GLY A 236 -25.87 33.09 6.62
C GLY A 236 -25.81 31.57 6.46
N GLY A 237 -24.63 30.96 6.62
CA GLY A 237 -24.39 29.54 6.40
C GLY A 237 -23.96 29.20 4.96
N PHE A 238 -24.30 27.99 4.53
CA PHE A 238 -24.08 27.46 3.18
C PHE A 238 -25.34 26.74 2.72
N SER A 239 -25.66 26.87 1.43
CA SER A 239 -26.68 26.04 0.76
C SER A 239 -26.18 25.76 -0.65
N GLY A 240 -26.10 24.49 -1.03
CA GLY A 240 -25.58 24.10 -2.33
C GLY A 240 -25.70 22.61 -2.59
N THR A 241 -25.05 22.17 -3.66
CA THR A 241 -25.03 20.76 -4.06
C THR A 241 -23.62 20.20 -3.92
N ILE A 242 -23.51 19.02 -3.32
CA ILE A 242 -22.28 18.23 -3.20
C ILE A 242 -22.55 16.87 -3.85
N SER A 243 -21.59 16.30 -4.58
CA SER A 243 -21.79 15.04 -5.30
C SER A 243 -20.86 13.96 -4.77
N LEU A 244 -21.41 12.78 -4.47
CA LEU A 244 -20.63 11.57 -4.16
C LEU A 244 -20.11 10.87 -5.42
N ALA A 245 -20.56 11.28 -6.61
CA ALA A 245 -20.19 10.63 -7.86
C ALA A 245 -18.68 10.66 -8.11
N GLY A 246 -18.11 9.51 -8.47
CA GLY A 246 -16.70 9.36 -8.84
C GLY A 246 -15.75 9.18 -7.65
N THR A 247 -16.24 9.20 -6.41
CA THR A 247 -15.46 8.79 -5.24
C THR A 247 -15.23 7.28 -5.26
N ILE A 248 -14.11 6.80 -4.71
CA ILE A 248 -13.84 5.38 -4.58
C ILE A 248 -14.74 4.70 -3.56
N ASP A 249 -14.97 3.41 -3.79
CA ASP A 249 -15.65 2.49 -2.89
C ASP A 249 -14.65 1.95 -1.85
N GLU A 250 -14.01 2.85 -1.11
CA GLU A 250 -13.05 2.50 -0.06
C GLU A 250 -13.17 3.50 1.09
N ARG A 251 -13.85 3.06 2.16
CA ARG A 251 -14.17 3.93 3.28
C ARG A 251 -12.94 4.20 4.13
N GLN A 252 -12.57 5.47 4.27
CA GLN A 252 -11.52 5.85 5.21
C GLN A 252 -12.01 5.85 6.66
N ARG A 253 -13.27 6.26 6.88
CA ARG A 253 -13.89 6.29 8.21
C ARG A 253 -15.41 6.43 8.10
N PRO A 254 -16.17 5.32 8.19
CA PRO A 254 -17.61 5.41 8.10
C PRO A 254 -18.18 6.29 9.26
N PRO A 255 -19.16 7.15 8.99
CA PRO A 255 -20.02 7.74 10.02
C PRO A 255 -20.53 6.67 10.99
N SER A 256 -20.62 6.95 12.29
CA SER A 256 -21.10 5.97 13.28
C SER A 256 -22.50 5.40 12.98
N CYS A 257 -23.32 6.14 12.23
CA CYS A 257 -24.66 5.79 11.78
C CYS A 257 -24.71 5.17 10.36
N SER A 258 -23.56 4.91 9.73
CA SER A 258 -23.46 4.25 8.42
C SER A 258 -22.61 2.99 8.53
N PRO A 259 -23.10 1.90 9.15
CA PRO A 259 -22.29 0.71 9.47
C PRO A 259 -21.99 -0.20 8.27
N GLY A 260 -22.17 0.24 7.03
CA GLY A 260 -21.81 -0.54 5.84
C GLY A 260 -20.28 -0.61 5.63
N ASP A 261 -19.80 -1.69 5.02
CA ASP A 261 -18.38 -1.86 4.68
C ASP A 261 -18.07 -1.47 3.23
N ALA A 262 -19.08 -1.14 2.45
CA ALA A 262 -18.98 -0.75 1.05
C ALA A 262 -19.81 0.53 0.82
N GLY A 263 -19.32 1.45 0.00
CA GLY A 263 -20.03 2.65 -0.42
C GLY A 263 -19.13 3.87 -0.60
N HIS A 264 -19.74 4.92 -1.14
CA HIS A 264 -19.07 6.18 -1.48
C HIS A 264 -19.02 7.13 -0.29
N ASP A 265 -17.83 7.64 0.02
CA ASP A 265 -17.61 8.63 1.07
C ASP A 265 -17.10 9.96 0.50
N LEU A 266 -17.51 11.05 1.14
CA LEU A 266 -17.01 12.39 0.87
C LEU A 266 -16.89 13.18 2.17
N VAL A 267 -15.74 13.80 2.40
CA VAL A 267 -15.45 14.68 3.52
C VAL A 267 -15.29 16.13 3.09
N VAL A 268 -16.04 17.02 3.76
CA VAL A 268 -16.02 18.46 3.55
C VAL A 268 -15.50 19.17 4.79
N LYS A 269 -14.43 19.94 4.63
CA LYS A 269 -13.89 20.85 5.63
C LYS A 269 -14.63 22.19 5.59
N PHE A 270 -15.03 22.68 6.75
CA PHE A 270 -15.45 24.07 6.93
C PHE A 270 -15.05 24.61 8.31
N VAL A 271 -15.13 25.93 8.48
CA VAL A 271 -14.78 26.61 9.74
C VAL A 271 -15.99 27.39 10.22
N THR A 272 -16.36 27.20 11.49
CA THR A 272 -17.32 28.07 12.17
C THR A 272 -16.55 29.25 12.80
N PRO A 273 -16.82 30.51 12.41
CA PRO A 273 -16.04 31.66 12.88
C PRO A 273 -16.38 32.06 14.33
N ARG A 274 -17.54 31.61 14.84
CA ARG A 274 -18.06 31.93 16.17
C ARG A 274 -18.76 30.71 16.76
N ALA A 275 -18.97 30.74 18.07
CA ALA A 275 -19.85 29.77 18.71
C ALA A 275 -21.31 30.08 18.35
N GLY A 276 -22.13 29.04 18.16
CA GLY A 276 -23.54 29.19 17.78
C GLY A 276 -24.26 27.85 17.68
N ASN A 277 -25.53 27.86 17.30
CA ASN A 277 -26.25 26.63 16.99
C ASN A 277 -25.94 26.24 15.54
N LEU A 278 -25.24 25.12 15.37
CA LEU A 278 -24.86 24.60 14.06
C LEU A 278 -25.88 23.57 13.60
N GLY A 279 -26.55 23.83 12.48
CA GLY A 279 -27.42 22.88 11.80
C GLY A 279 -26.77 22.39 10.51
N VAL A 280 -26.85 21.09 10.22
CA VAL A 280 -26.46 20.52 8.93
C VAL A 280 -27.58 19.62 8.44
N THR A 281 -27.98 19.78 7.19
CA THR A 281 -28.94 18.92 6.52
C THR A 281 -28.36 18.50 5.17
N ALA A 282 -28.42 17.21 4.87
CA ALA A 282 -28.15 16.68 3.54
C ALA A 282 -29.42 15.99 3.03
N SER A 283 -29.71 16.10 1.73
CA SER A 283 -30.85 15.41 1.14
C SER A 283 -30.54 14.81 -0.22
N ALA A 284 -30.94 13.56 -0.42
CA ALA A 284 -30.68 12.78 -1.62
C ALA A 284 -31.85 11.85 -1.97
N PRO A 285 -31.98 11.38 -3.23
CA PRO A 285 -32.97 10.39 -3.63
C PRO A 285 -32.54 8.93 -3.39
N PHE A 286 -31.47 8.70 -2.62
CA PHE A 286 -30.89 7.39 -2.31
C PHE A 286 -30.46 7.33 -0.83
N THR A 287 -30.14 6.13 -0.35
CA THR A 287 -29.72 5.94 1.05
C THR A 287 -28.41 6.66 1.30
N HIS A 288 -28.35 7.47 2.34
CA HIS A 288 -27.16 8.23 2.68
C HIS A 288 -27.12 8.48 4.18
N ALA A 289 -25.92 8.80 4.67
CA ALA A 289 -25.72 9.25 6.03
C ALA A 289 -24.81 10.46 6.04
N LEU A 290 -24.98 11.28 7.06
CA LEU A 290 -24.09 12.38 7.37
C LEU A 290 -23.59 12.28 8.80
N ALA A 291 -22.31 12.60 9.01
CA ALA A 291 -21.73 12.79 10.34
C ALA A 291 -20.93 14.06 10.40
N LEU A 292 -20.87 14.66 11.59
CA LEU A 292 -20.02 15.80 11.86
C LEU A 292 -18.91 15.41 12.83
N THR A 293 -17.66 15.70 12.43
CA THR A 293 -16.49 15.57 13.31
C THR A 293 -15.84 16.93 13.52
N ARG A 294 -15.11 17.07 14.63
CA ARG A 294 -14.41 18.31 15.00
C ARG A 294 -12.96 18.02 15.33
N GLY A 295 -12.07 18.87 14.83
CA GLY A 295 -10.63 18.75 15.04
C GLY A 295 -9.84 19.58 14.04
N THR A 296 -8.57 19.86 14.35
CA THR A 296 -7.68 20.62 13.46
C THR A 296 -7.21 19.81 12.26
N ALA A 297 -7.22 18.49 12.36
CA ALA A 297 -6.90 17.54 11.29
C ALA A 297 -8.04 16.54 11.12
N CYS A 298 -8.34 16.16 9.88
CA CYS A 298 -9.44 15.26 9.54
C CYS A 298 -9.24 13.85 10.12
N ALA A 299 -8.05 13.28 9.92
CA ALA A 299 -7.72 11.92 10.35
C ALA A 299 -7.88 11.71 11.87
N THR A 300 -7.63 12.75 12.67
CA THR A 300 -7.72 12.71 14.13
C THR A 300 -8.94 13.45 14.68
N ALA A 301 -9.85 13.92 13.82
CA ALA A 301 -11.06 14.60 14.25
C ALA A 301 -11.94 13.65 15.07
N THR A 302 -12.63 14.16 16.08
CA THR A 302 -13.55 13.35 16.89
C THR A 302 -14.97 13.60 16.42
N GLU A 303 -15.77 12.55 16.29
CA GLU A 303 -17.19 12.70 15.99
C GLU A 303 -17.88 13.51 17.08
N VAL A 304 -18.69 14.49 16.68
CA VAL A 304 -19.46 15.29 17.62
C VAL A 304 -20.61 14.42 18.13
N LEU A 305 -20.78 14.37 19.46
CA LEU A 305 -21.78 13.50 20.09
C LEU A 305 -23.18 13.75 19.51
N ALA A 306 -23.84 12.67 19.10
CA ALA A 306 -25.17 12.68 18.47
C ALA A 306 -25.26 13.49 17.16
N ALA A 307 -24.12 13.78 16.51
CA ALA A 307 -24.08 14.45 15.21
C ALA A 307 -23.88 13.45 14.08
N CYS A 308 -24.71 12.40 14.05
CA CYS A 308 -24.81 11.46 12.94
C CYS A 308 -26.29 11.20 12.66
N ASP A 309 -26.68 11.24 11.40
CA ASP A 309 -28.03 10.88 10.95
C ASP A 309 -27.99 10.19 9.58
N ALA A 310 -28.95 9.32 9.33
CA ALA A 310 -29.05 8.55 8.09
C ALA A 310 -30.49 8.48 7.59
N ALA A 311 -30.66 8.46 6.27
CA ALA A 311 -31.96 8.39 5.63
C ALA A 311 -31.90 7.50 4.37
N ASP A 312 -32.95 6.70 4.15
CA ASP A 312 -33.11 5.89 2.93
C ASP A 312 -33.33 6.75 1.67
N ALA A 313 -33.96 7.91 1.85
CA ALA A 313 -34.11 8.99 0.88
C ALA A 313 -34.65 10.23 1.62
N GLY A 314 -34.59 11.40 0.98
CA GLY A 314 -35.06 12.64 1.59
C GLY A 314 -33.98 13.25 2.49
N PRO A 315 -34.33 14.00 3.55
CA PRO A 315 -33.34 14.69 4.38
C PRO A 315 -32.82 13.83 5.53
N ALA A 316 -31.51 13.83 5.74
CA ALA A 316 -30.85 13.54 7.00
C ALA A 316 -30.34 14.86 7.62
N ALA A 317 -30.41 15.01 8.94
CA ALA A 317 -30.05 16.25 9.62
C ALA A 317 -29.41 16.03 10.99
N VAL A 318 -28.40 16.86 11.29
CA VAL A 318 -27.78 16.94 12.61
C VAL A 318 -27.82 18.38 13.11
N ALA A 319 -27.99 18.55 14.42
CA ALA A 319 -27.96 19.83 15.08
C ALA A 319 -27.04 19.77 16.29
N VAL A 320 -26.11 20.72 16.37
CA VAL A 320 -25.17 20.86 17.49
C VAL A 320 -25.45 22.17 18.20
N THR A 321 -26.08 22.08 19.37
CA THR A 321 -26.36 23.24 20.22
C THR A 321 -25.06 23.80 20.79
N ALA A 322 -24.90 25.13 20.75
CA ALA A 322 -23.70 25.81 21.24
C ALA A 322 -22.39 25.22 20.69
N ALA A 323 -22.39 24.88 19.39
CA ALA A 323 -21.20 24.46 18.66
C ALA A 323 -20.11 25.54 18.79
N PRO A 324 -18.94 25.23 19.37
CA PRO A 324 -17.86 26.20 19.49
C PRO A 324 -17.30 26.61 18.12
N ALA A 325 -16.64 27.77 18.07
CA ALA A 325 -15.82 28.13 16.91
C ALA A 325 -14.75 27.07 16.65
N GLY A 326 -14.41 26.84 15.38
CA GLY A 326 -13.32 25.94 14.99
C GLY A 326 -13.56 25.22 13.67
N THR A 327 -12.68 24.25 13.40
CA THR A 327 -12.74 23.43 12.20
C THR A 327 -13.64 22.21 12.41
N TYR A 328 -14.53 22.01 11.44
CA TYR A 328 -15.44 20.88 11.37
C TYR A 328 -15.23 20.14 10.05
N TRP A 329 -15.49 18.84 10.08
CA TRP A 329 -15.46 17.97 8.91
C TRP A 329 -16.81 17.26 8.82
N LEU A 330 -17.54 17.56 7.75
CA LEU A 330 -18.79 16.91 7.39
C LEU A 330 -18.47 15.68 6.54
N TRP A 331 -18.81 14.52 7.06
CA TRP A 331 -18.77 13.26 6.33
C TRP A 331 -20.13 13.02 5.70
N LEU A 332 -20.15 12.78 4.40
CA LEU A 332 -21.31 12.34 3.64
C LEU A 332 -20.97 10.95 3.11
N SER A 333 -21.83 9.98 3.37
CA SER A 333 -21.62 8.61 2.92
C SER A 333 -22.87 8.05 2.28
N SER A 334 -22.69 7.10 1.37
CA SER A 334 -23.74 6.22 0.87
C SER A 334 -23.39 4.79 1.30
N PRO A 335 -24.33 4.01 1.87
CA PRO A 335 -24.01 2.67 2.33
C PRO A 335 -23.94 1.60 1.24
N GLU A 336 -24.23 1.95 -0.01
CA GLU A 336 -24.28 1.00 -1.12
C GLU A 336 -23.41 1.49 -2.29
N PRO A 337 -22.54 0.65 -2.86
CA PRO A 337 -21.68 1.03 -4.01
C PRO A 337 -22.46 1.52 -5.23
N ALA A 338 -23.69 1.05 -5.42
CA ALA A 338 -24.53 1.47 -6.54
C ALA A 338 -25.17 2.85 -6.33
N GLN A 339 -25.17 3.37 -5.09
CA GLN A 339 -25.84 4.61 -4.72
C GLN A 339 -24.84 5.75 -4.65
N GLN A 340 -24.82 6.56 -5.70
CA GLN A 340 -24.02 7.78 -5.79
C GLN A 340 -24.81 8.87 -6.53
N GLY A 341 -24.41 10.12 -6.32
CA GLY A 341 -25.00 11.26 -7.02
C GLY A 341 -24.94 12.54 -6.20
N ALA A 342 -25.76 13.50 -6.60
CA ALA A 342 -25.86 14.81 -5.97
C ALA A 342 -26.71 14.77 -4.69
N LEU A 343 -26.24 15.45 -3.65
CA LEU A 343 -26.93 15.77 -2.41
C LEU A 343 -27.11 17.28 -2.32
N SER A 344 -28.31 17.71 -1.93
CA SER A 344 -28.55 19.09 -1.51
C SER A 344 -28.12 19.25 -0.05
N VAL A 345 -27.15 20.12 0.21
CA VAL A 345 -26.58 20.33 1.54
C VAL A 345 -26.80 21.75 2.00
N THR A 346 -27.31 21.88 3.23
CA THR A 346 -27.49 23.16 3.93
C THR A 346 -26.76 23.11 5.26
N ILE A 347 -25.97 24.15 5.56
CA ILE A 347 -25.28 24.34 6.83
C ILE A 347 -25.70 25.70 7.37
N THR A 348 -26.22 25.78 8.60
CA THR A 348 -26.61 27.02 9.27
C THR A 348 -25.81 27.22 10.56
N LEU A 349 -25.53 28.48 10.91
CA LEU A 349 -24.87 28.83 12.17
C LEU A 349 -25.55 30.06 12.79
N ASP A 350 -26.40 29.82 13.77
CA ASP A 350 -27.19 30.85 14.47
C ASP A 350 -26.51 31.34 15.76
#